data_AF-A0A7V6Q1M7-F1
#
_entry.id   AF-A0A7V6Q1M7-F1
#
_cell.length_a   1.000
_cell.length_b   1.000
_cell.length_c   1.000
_cell.angle_alpha   90.00
_cell.angle_beta   90.00
_cell.angle_gamma   90.00
#
_symmetry.space_group_name_H-M   'P 1'
#
loop_
_entity.id
_entity.type
_entity.pdbx_description
1 polymer ?
#
loop_
_entity_poly.entity_id
_entity_poly.type
_entity_poly.pdbx_seq_one_letter_code
_entity_poly.pdbx_strand_id
1 'polypeptide(L)' 'MCDHSHSSASEPLQDKDIETLRILLAHWIEHNKSHEENFRQWAHKSEKLGKAKVSEMISKAADSLNAASSFLLEAKKYI' A
#
# COMPACT_ATOMS: atom_id res chain seq x y z
N MET A 1 49.64 -22.24 2.40
CA MET A 1 48.92 -21.50 3.46
C MET A 1 47.70 -20.90 2.80
N CYS A 2 46.54 -21.50 3.07
CA CYS A 2 45.26 -21.04 2.58
C CYS A 2 44.67 -20.12 3.64
N ASP A 3 44.44 -18.86 3.32
CA ASP A 3 43.39 -18.09 3.97
C ASP A 3 42.89 -17.05 2.96
N HIS A 4 41.78 -17.39 2.31
CA HIS A 4 40.96 -16.43 1.56
C HIS A 4 39.72 -16.19 2.41
N SER A 5 39.89 -15.37 3.45
CA SER A 5 38.76 -14.74 4.13
C SER A 5 38.11 -13.75 3.17
N HIS A 6 37.20 -14.26 2.33
CA HIS A 6 36.18 -13.44 1.69
C HIS A 6 35.22 -12.97 2.78
N SER A 7 35.54 -11.82 3.36
CA SER A 7 34.59 -11.04 4.16
C SER A 7 33.39 -10.75 3.28
N SER A 8 32.26 -11.37 3.61
CA SER A 8 30.98 -11.24 2.94
C SER A 8 30.45 -9.83 3.12
N ALA A 9 30.78 -8.94 2.18
CA ALA A 9 30.18 -7.61 2.05
C ALA A 9 28.73 -7.65 1.51
N SER A 10 27.93 -8.62 1.95
CA SER A 10 26.55 -8.85 1.48
C SER A 10 25.47 -8.27 2.41
N GLU A 11 25.82 -7.77 3.59
CA GLU A 11 24.84 -7.33 4.60
C GLU A 11 24.28 -5.89 4.45
N PRO A 12 24.94 -4.87 3.86
CA PRO A 12 24.42 -3.49 3.93
C PRO A 12 23.30 -3.15 2.94
N LEU A 13 23.01 -4.01 1.96
CA LEU A 13 21.95 -3.78 0.96
C LEU A 13 20.59 -4.28 1.45
N GLN A 14 20.54 -5.43 2.14
CA GLN A 14 19.29 -5.98 2.69
C GLN A 14 18.66 -5.06 3.74
N ASP A 15 19.46 -4.46 4.62
CA ASP A 15 18.95 -3.55 5.65
C ASP A 15 18.32 -2.27 5.06
N LYS A 16 18.89 -1.74 3.98
CA LYS A 16 18.34 -0.57 3.27
C LYS A 16 17.03 -0.88 2.54
N ASP A 17 16.94 -2.07 1.97
CA ASP A 17 15.69 -2.52 1.32
C ASP A 17 14.58 -2.73 2.34
N ILE A 18 14.91 -3.25 3.53
CA ILE A 18 13.96 -3.40 4.65
C ILE A 18 13.49 -2.03 5.14
N GLU A 19 14.39 -1.07 5.34
CA GLU A 19 14.02 0.30 5.75
C GLU A 19 13.14 0.98 4.69
N THR A 20 13.51 0.85 3.41
CA THR A 20 12.73 1.35 2.27
C THR A 20 11.34 0.73 2.26
N LEU A 21 11.24 -0.58 2.48
CA LEU A 21 9.96 -1.30 2.51
C LEU A 21 9.07 -0.83 3.66
N ARG A 22 9.62 -0.56 4.86
CA ARG A 22 8.85 0.03 5.98
C ARG A 22 8.25 1.38 5.61
N ILE A 23 9.02 2.23 4.94
CA ILE A 23 8.57 3.56 4.47
C ILE A 23 7.47 3.40 3.41
N LEU A 24 7.66 2.52 2.43
CA LEU A 24 6.69 2.26 1.37
C LEU A 24 5.36 1.74 1.91
N LEU A 25 5.38 0.79 2.85
CA LEU A 25 4.16 0.27 3.47
C LEU A 25 3.35 1.37 4.16
N ALA A 26 4.02 2.25 4.92
CA ALA A 26 3.35 3.37 5.57
C ALA A 26 2.78 4.36 4.54
N HIS A 27 3.54 4.66 3.48
CA HIS A 27 3.12 5.57 2.41
C HIS A 27 1.90 5.04 1.65
N TRP A 28 1.90 3.75 1.27
CA TRP A 28 0.78 3.15 0.53
C TRP A 28 -0.50 3.08 1.36
N ILE A 29 -0.42 2.79 2.66
CA ILE A 29 -1.60 2.79 3.55
C ILE A 29 -2.24 4.19 3.58
N GLU A 30 -1.44 5.24 3.77
CA GLU A 30 -1.94 6.62 3.80
C GLU A 30 -2.52 7.04 2.44
N HIS A 31 -1.82 6.70 1.35
CA HIS A 31 -2.25 7.03 0.00
C HIS A 31 -3.57 6.33 -0.38
N ASN A 32 -3.71 5.05 -0.02
CA ASN A 32 -4.94 4.30 -0.23
C ASN A 32 -6.12 4.91 0.54
N LYS A 33 -5.90 5.37 1.78
CA LYS A 33 -6.92 6.07 2.57
C LYS A 33 -7.38 7.36 1.89
N SER A 34 -6.43 8.18 1.43
CA SER A 34 -6.76 9.40 0.68
C SER A 34 -7.54 9.10 -0.61
N HIS A 35 -7.18 8.05 -1.34
CA HIS A 35 -7.91 7.63 -2.52
C HIS A 35 -9.30 7.06 -2.20
N GLU A 36 -9.43 6.26 -1.15
CA GLU A 36 -10.72 5.75 -0.66
C GLU A 36 -11.68 6.91 -0.37
N GLU A 37 -11.26 7.90 0.41
CA GLU A 37 -12.08 9.06 0.77
C GLU A 37 -12.53 9.84 -0.49
N ASN A 38 -11.60 10.09 -1.42
CA ASN A 38 -11.90 10.73 -2.69
C ASN A 38 -12.89 9.91 -3.55
N PHE A 39 -12.72 8.59 -3.59
CA PHE A 39 -13.61 7.70 -4.35
C PHE A 39 -15.01 7.70 -3.74
N ARG A 40 -15.15 7.66 -2.41
CA ARG A 40 -16.45 7.76 -1.74
C ARG A 40 -17.17 9.07 -2.07
N GLN A 41 -16.45 10.19 -2.08
CA GLN A 41 -17.02 11.49 -2.47
C GLN A 41 -17.56 11.46 -3.91
N TRP A 42 -16.81 10.87 -4.84
CA TRP A 42 -17.23 10.76 -6.24
C TRP A 42 -18.30 9.71 -6.49
N ALA A 43 -18.37 8.63 -5.70
CA ALA A 43 -19.47 7.69 -5.72
C ALA A 43 -20.78 8.41 -5.36
N HIS A 44 -20.80 9.12 -4.24
CA HIS A 44 -21.95 9.93 -3.80
C HIS A 44 -22.36 10.98 -4.85
N LYS A 45 -21.38 11.69 -5.42
CA LYS A 45 -21.63 12.64 -6.50
C LYS A 45 -22.22 11.97 -7.74
N SER A 46 -21.72 10.80 -8.11
CA SER A 46 -22.20 10.02 -9.28
C SER A 46 -23.64 9.55 -9.08
N GLU A 47 -24.01 9.16 -7.86
CA GLU A 47 -25.38 8.81 -7.52
C GLU A 47 -26.32 10.01 -7.68
N LYS A 48 -25.94 11.19 -7.16
CA LYS A 48 -26.71 12.44 -7.33
C LYS A 48 -26.86 12.87 -8.80
N LEU A 49 -25.95 12.45 -9.67
CA LEU A 49 -26.00 12.69 -11.11
C LEU A 49 -26.83 11.63 -11.87
N GLY A 50 -27.51 10.72 -11.17
CA GLY A 50 -28.29 9.64 -11.77
C GLY A 50 -27.44 8.53 -12.40
N LYS A 51 -26.14 8.45 -12.08
CA LYS A 51 -25.20 7.44 -12.59
C LYS A 51 -25.00 6.32 -11.57
N ALA A 52 -26.08 5.63 -11.21
CA ALA A 52 -26.09 4.60 -10.18
C ALA A 52 -25.02 3.52 -10.40
N LYS A 53 -24.87 3.00 -11.62
CA LYS A 53 -23.86 1.96 -11.90
C LYS A 53 -22.42 2.46 -11.73
N VAL A 54 -22.16 3.72 -12.07
CA VAL A 54 -20.84 4.35 -11.86
C VAL A 54 -20.57 4.50 -10.36
N SER A 55 -21.55 4.98 -9.59
CA SER A 55 -21.45 5.05 -8.13
C SER A 55 -21.12 3.69 -7.49
N GLU A 56 -21.80 2.63 -7.95
CA GLU A 56 -21.55 1.26 -7.48
C GLU A 56 -20.10 0.83 -7.75
N MET A 57 -19.58 1.07 -8.97
CA MET A 57 -18.21 0.66 -9.31
C MET A 57 -17.16 1.47 -8.55
N ILE A 58 -17.36 2.78 -8.39
CA ILE A 58 -16.45 3.63 -7.60
C ILE A 58 -16.47 3.21 -6.12
N SER A 59 -17.64 2.85 -5.58
CA SER A 59 -17.75 2.34 -4.20
C SER A 59 -16.97 1.04 -4.00
N LYS A 60 -17.06 0.11 -4.95
CA LYS A 60 -16.27 -1.14 -4.90
C LYS A 60 -14.77 -0.90 -5.02
N ALA A 61 -14.37 0.13 -5.77
CA ALA A 61 -12.96 0.53 -5.85
C ALA A 61 -12.47 1.07 -4.49
N ALA A 62 -13.29 1.87 -3.80
CA ALA A 62 -13.00 2.34 -2.44
C ALA A 62 -12.90 1.16 -1.44
N ASP A 63 -13.83 0.19 -1.51
CA ASP A 63 -13.78 -1.03 -0.69
C ASP A 63 -12.48 -1.81 -0.92
N SER A 64 -12.06 -1.94 -2.18
CA SER A 64 -10.82 -2.63 -2.56
C SER A 64 -9.58 -1.94 -2.00
N LEU A 65 -9.53 -0.60 -2.00
CA LEU A 65 -8.44 0.16 -1.40
C LEU A 65 -8.38 -0.04 0.12
N ASN A 66 -9.53 -0.06 0.79
CA ASN A 66 -9.61 -0.33 2.22
C ASN A 66 -9.11 -1.75 2.57
N ALA A 67 -9.54 -2.76 1.79
CA ALA A 67 -9.05 -4.12 1.93
C ALA A 67 -7.53 -4.22 1.72
N ALA A 68 -7.01 -3.57 0.67
CA ALA A 68 -5.57 -3.48 0.41
C ALA A 68 -4.83 -2.84 1.60
N SER A 69 -5.32 -1.72 2.14
CA SER A 69 -4.74 -1.08 3.34
C SER A 69 -4.71 -1.99 4.55
N SER A 70 -5.75 -2.82 4.74
CA SER A 70 -5.80 -3.79 5.84
C SER A 70 -4.71 -4.86 5.71
N PHE A 71 -4.47 -5.38 4.49
CA PHE A 71 -3.38 -6.32 4.24
C PHE A 71 -2.00 -5.67 4.38
N LEU A 72 -1.84 -4.42 3.93
CA LEU A 72 -0.58 -3.68 4.10
C LEU A 72 -0.27 -3.39 5.57
N LEU A 73 -1.29 -3.06 6.36
CA LEU A 73 -1.16 -2.88 7.81
C LEU A 73 -0.76 -4.18 8.51
N GLU A 74 -1.32 -5.30 8.08
CA GLU A 74 -0.94 -6.63 8.57
C GLU A 74 0.51 -6.96 8.17
N ALA A 75 0.89 -6.75 6.91
CA ALA A 75 2.26 -6.97 6.42
C ALA A 75 3.30 -6.16 7.21
N LYS A 76 2.97 -4.91 7.59
CA LYS A 76 3.84 -4.04 8.40
C LYS A 76 4.18 -4.63 9.77
N LYS A 77 3.42 -5.60 10.29
CA LYS A 77 3.72 -6.26 11.58
C LYS A 77 4.87 -7.27 11.51
N TYR A 78 5.22 -7.71 10.31
CA TYR A 78 6.23 -8.76 10.08
C TYR A 78 7.59 -8.20 9.66
N ILE A 79 7.75 -6.87 9.68
CA ILE A 79 8.97 -6.14 9.30
C ILE A 79 9.36 -5.17 10.40
#